data_AF-A0A956KSE1-F1
#
_entry.id   AF-A0A956KSE1-F1
#
_cell.length_a   1.000
_cell.length_b   1.000
_cell.length_c   1.000
_cell.angle_alpha   90.00
_cell.angle_beta   90.00
_cell.angle_gamma   90.00
#
_symmetry.space_group_name_H-M   'P 1'
#
loop_
_entity.id
_entity.type
_entity.pdbx_description
1 polymer ?
#
loop_
_entity_poly.entity_id
_entity_poly.type
_entity_poly.pdbx_seq_one_letter_code
_entity_poly.pdbx_strand_id
1 'polypeptide(L)'
;MATRLRHLLQKPHLRRRVLVFVLVAALSFVPMAGTMGYFSGLILAPILSVLAAAAGVDAAREVRRRAQGPGSLWRVWILGSTDLAWLLGITAGVLLLGQLWNRNCDPLGGALYFALGPVCSGLLGLTAGIAGAVLTGAVASPRRFLAQLAGAAAFVFCVVVGLG
;
A
#
# COMPACT_ATOMS: atom_id res chain seq x y z
N MET A 1 5.53 -27.59 10.55
CA MET A 1 4.79 -26.33 10.28
C MET A 1 5.71 -25.16 9.87
N ALA A 2 6.87 -24.98 10.50
CA ALA A 2 7.81 -23.88 10.22
C ALA A 2 8.34 -23.80 8.76
N THR A 3 8.53 -24.94 8.09
CA THR A 3 9.03 -25.00 6.70
C THR A 3 8.03 -24.46 5.67
N ARG A 4 6.72 -24.72 5.84
CA ARG A 4 5.68 -24.16 4.96
C ARG A 4 5.54 -22.64 5.12
N LEU A 5 5.69 -22.14 6.36
CA LEU A 5 5.63 -20.70 6.64
C LEU A 5 6.81 -19.95 5.99
N ARG A 6 8.03 -20.51 6.06
CA ARG A 6 9.20 -19.97 5.36
C ARG A 6 8.98 -19.87 3.85
N HIS A 7 8.40 -20.91 3.25
CA HIS A 7 8.14 -20.94 1.81
C HIS A 7 7.08 -19.89 1.39
N LEU A 8 6.09 -19.62 2.23
CA LEU A 8 5.11 -18.56 1.98
C LEU A 8 5.76 -17.16 2.06
N LEU A 9 6.68 -16.96 3.01
CA LEU A 9 7.41 -15.70 3.19
C LEU A 9 8.44 -15.39 2.07
N GLN A 10 8.82 -16.39 1.27
CA GLN A 10 9.71 -16.18 0.12
C GLN A 10 9.04 -15.45 -1.05
N LYS A 11 7.70 -15.49 -1.14
CA LYS A 11 6.98 -14.78 -2.20
C LYS A 11 6.83 -13.29 -1.83
N PRO A 12 7.29 -12.35 -2.68
CA PRO A 12 7.32 -10.93 -2.33
C PRO A 12 5.93 -10.33 -2.06
N HIS A 13 4.90 -10.77 -2.79
CA HIS A 13 3.52 -10.33 -2.59
C HIS A 13 2.94 -10.81 -1.25
N LEU A 14 3.19 -12.07 -0.86
CA LEU A 14 2.75 -12.59 0.44
C LEU A 14 3.48 -11.89 1.60
N ARG A 15 4.80 -11.63 1.45
CA ARG A 15 5.58 -10.93 2.47
C ARG A 15 5.03 -9.52 2.74
N ARG A 16 4.65 -8.78 1.69
CA ARG A 16 4.01 -7.46 1.84
C ARG A 16 2.67 -7.55 2.57
N ARG A 17 1.82 -8.50 2.19
CA ARG A 17 0.50 -8.70 2.81
C ARG A 17 0.62 -9.05 4.30
N VAL A 18 1.51 -9.97 4.65
CA VAL A 18 1.78 -10.34 6.05
C VAL A 18 2.32 -9.14 6.83
N LEU A 19 3.25 -8.37 6.24
CA LEU A 19 3.79 -7.17 6.89
C LEU A 19 2.72 -6.12 7.17
N VAL A 20 1.83 -5.84 6.20
CA VAL A 20 0.70 -4.92 6.43
C VAL A 20 -0.24 -5.48 7.49
N PHE A 21 -0.61 -6.76 7.41
CA PHE A 21 -1.46 -7.38 8.40
C PHE A 21 -0.89 -7.22 9.82
N VAL A 22 0.40 -7.53 10.02
CA VAL A 22 1.08 -7.41 11.31
C VAL A 22 1.13 -5.95 11.78
N LEU A 23 1.47 -5.01 10.89
CA LEU A 23 1.53 -3.58 11.25
C LEU A 23 0.17 -3.03 11.65
N VAL A 24 -0.87 -3.33 10.86
CA VAL A 24 -2.24 -2.85 11.14
C VAL A 24 -2.77 -3.51 12.41
N ALA A 25 -2.54 -4.81 12.59
CA ALA A 25 -2.90 -5.51 13.83
C ALA A 25 -2.20 -4.89 15.04
N ALA A 26 -0.88 -4.65 14.97
CA ALA A 26 -0.12 -4.01 16.03
C ALA A 26 -0.65 -2.61 16.38
N LEU A 27 -0.98 -1.80 15.36
CA LEU A 27 -1.59 -0.48 15.55
C LEU A 27 -2.99 -0.57 16.17
N SER A 28 -3.72 -1.66 15.94
CA SER A 28 -5.07 -1.86 16.48
C SER A 28 -5.09 -2.22 17.97
N PHE A 29 -3.97 -2.71 18.51
CA PHE A 29 -3.82 -2.99 19.94
C PHE A 29 -3.37 -1.79 20.76
N VAL A 30 -3.09 -0.63 20.14
CA VAL A 30 -2.78 0.60 20.88
C VAL A 30 -4.11 1.23 21.28
N PRO A 31 -4.54 1.14 22.56
CA PRO A 31 -5.84 1.65 22.98
C PRO A 31 -5.69 3.16 23.15
N MET A 32 -5.90 3.92 22.07
CA MET A 32 -5.90 5.37 22.15
C MET A 32 -7.34 5.88 22.08
N ALA A 33 -7.79 6.48 23.17
CA ALA A 33 -9.15 6.95 23.37
C ALA A 33 -9.60 7.96 22.29
N GLY A 34 -10.75 7.68 21.68
CA GLY A 34 -11.69 8.67 21.13
C GLY A 34 -11.36 9.38 19.81
N THR A 35 -10.10 9.74 19.53
CA THR A 35 -9.79 10.71 18.44
C THR A 35 -8.77 10.21 17.41
N MET A 36 -8.27 8.98 17.53
CA MET A 36 -7.04 8.54 16.84
C MET A 36 -7.23 7.75 15.54
N GLY A 37 -8.45 7.46 15.10
CA GLY A 37 -8.67 6.86 13.77
C GLY A 37 -8.00 7.65 12.64
N TYR A 38 -7.96 8.97 12.79
CA TYR A 38 -7.29 9.92 11.90
C TYR A 38 -5.75 9.77 11.92
N PHE A 39 -5.15 9.63 13.10
CA PHE A 39 -3.71 9.48 13.26
C PHE A 39 -3.19 8.14 12.72
N SER A 40 -3.95 7.06 12.94
CA SER A 40 -3.62 5.74 12.37
C SER A 40 -3.64 5.80 10.84
N GLY A 41 -4.59 6.53 10.24
CA GLY A 41 -4.65 6.78 8.80
C GLY A 41 -3.41 7.53 8.29
N LEU A 42 -2.97 8.56 8.99
CA LEU A 42 -1.76 9.33 8.66
C LEU A 42 -0.48 8.48 8.73
N ILE A 43 -0.36 7.58 9.70
CA ILE A 43 0.81 6.70 9.85
C ILE A 43 0.79 5.57 8.80
N LEU A 44 -0.40 5.05 8.47
CA LEU A 44 -0.55 3.96 7.49
C LEU A 44 -0.36 4.43 6.05
N ALA A 45 -0.75 5.66 5.75
CA ALA A 45 -0.69 6.18 4.39
C ALA A 45 0.71 6.21 3.75
N PRO A 46 1.83 6.61 4.41
CA PRO A 46 3.17 6.53 3.81
C PRO A 46 3.61 5.07 3.59
N ILE A 47 3.30 4.20 4.56
CA ILE A 47 3.64 2.77 4.49
C ILE A 47 2.93 2.11 3.31
N LEU A 48 1.62 2.36 3.17
CA LEU A 48 0.83 1.87 2.06
C LEU A 48 1.31 2.43 0.72
N SER A 49 1.71 3.71 0.66
CA SER A 49 2.29 4.31 -0.54
C SER A 49 3.53 3.55 -1.02
N VAL A 50 4.49 3.32 -0.12
CA VAL A 50 5.76 2.63 -0.43
C VAL A 50 5.51 1.18 -0.85
N LEU A 51 4.61 0.49 -0.16
CA LEU A 51 4.26 -0.90 -0.49
C LEU A 51 3.50 -1.01 -1.81
N ALA A 52 2.61 -0.06 -2.11
CA ALA A 52 1.90 0.02 -3.38
C ALA A 52 2.86 0.35 -4.53
N ALA A 53 3.84 1.24 -4.32
CA ALA A 53 4.90 1.50 -5.28
C ALA A 53 5.72 0.24 -5.58
N ALA A 54 6.11 -0.51 -4.55
CA ALA A 54 6.79 -1.78 -4.72
C ALA A 54 5.94 -2.80 -5.50
N ALA A 55 4.62 -2.86 -5.24
CA ALA A 55 3.70 -3.72 -5.99
C ALA A 55 3.61 -3.32 -7.47
N GLY A 56 3.55 -2.03 -7.79
CA GLY A 56 3.55 -1.52 -9.17
C GLY A 56 4.81 -1.89 -9.94
N VAL A 57 5.97 -1.76 -9.30
CA VAL A 57 7.25 -2.15 -9.88
C VAL A 57 7.31 -3.66 -10.15
N ASP A 58 6.81 -4.48 -9.23
CA ASP A 58 6.81 -5.94 -9.41
C ASP A 58 5.84 -6.38 -10.50
N ALA A 59 4.65 -5.77 -10.60
CA ALA A 59 3.70 -6.00 -11.68
C ALA A 59 4.29 -5.67 -13.05
N ALA A 60 4.97 -4.53 -13.17
CA ALA A 60 5.65 -4.12 -14.40
C ALA A 60 6.75 -5.11 -14.83
N ARG A 61 7.49 -5.67 -13.86
CA ARG A 61 8.51 -6.69 -14.12
C ARG A 61 7.92 -8.02 -14.55
N GLU A 62 6.85 -8.46 -13.89
CA GLU A 62 6.21 -9.73 -14.19
C GLU A 62 5.67 -9.73 -15.62
N VAL A 63 4.99 -8.65 -16.03
CA VAL A 63 4.49 -8.53 -17.41
C VAL A 63 5.62 -8.46 -18.42
N ARG A 64 6.74 -7.78 -18.11
CA ARG A 64 7.92 -7.77 -18.99
C ARG A 64 8.56 -9.16 -19.14
N ARG A 65 8.63 -9.95 -18.06
CA ARG A 65 9.18 -11.32 -18.09
C ARG A 65 8.37 -12.25 -18.98
N ARG A 66 7.05 -12.03 -19.10
CA ARG A 66 6.14 -12.87 -19.88
C ARG A 66 6.03 -12.49 -21.37
N ALA A 67 7.00 -11.73 -21.88
CA ALA A 67 7.03 -11.12 -23.22
C ALA A 67 5.91 -10.07 -23.44
N GLN A 68 6.27 -8.98 -24.11
CA GLN A 68 5.37 -7.84 -24.33
C GLN A 68 4.39 -8.15 -25.47
N GLY A 69 3.10 -7.91 -25.24
CA GLY A 69 2.06 -7.93 -26.26
C GLY A 69 1.16 -6.70 -26.13
N PRO A 70 0.26 -6.48 -27.10
CA PRO A 70 -0.78 -5.44 -26.99
C PRO A 70 -1.57 -5.62 -25.69
N GLY A 71 -1.75 -4.53 -24.92
CA GLY A 71 -2.41 -4.55 -23.60
C GLY A 71 -1.50 -4.84 -22.40
N SER A 72 -0.18 -4.81 -22.56
CA SER A 72 0.78 -5.02 -21.46
C SER A 72 0.58 -4.03 -20.30
N LEU A 73 0.33 -2.74 -20.58
CA LEU A 73 0.07 -1.73 -19.55
C LEU A 73 -1.19 -2.03 -18.74
N TRP A 74 -2.27 -2.47 -19.40
CA TRP A 74 -3.51 -2.83 -18.72
C TRP A 74 -3.32 -4.01 -17.77
N ARG A 75 -2.53 -5.02 -18.18
CA ARG A 75 -2.16 -6.15 -17.32
C ARG A 75 -1.30 -5.72 -16.13
N VAL A 76 -0.34 -4.82 -16.34
CA VAL A 76 0.47 -4.24 -15.25
C VAL A 76 -0.45 -3.54 -14.25
N TRP A 77 -1.42 -2.77 -14.77
CA TRP A 77 -2.35 -2.07 -13.92
C TRP A 77 -3.17 -3.07 -13.09
N ILE A 78 -3.89 -4.00 -13.71
CA ILE A 78 -4.70 -5.02 -12.99
C ILE A 78 -3.89 -5.76 -11.92
N LEU A 79 -2.68 -6.23 -12.25
CA LEU A 79 -1.84 -6.96 -11.30
C LEU A 79 -1.44 -6.07 -10.11
N GLY A 80 -1.06 -4.82 -10.38
CA GLY A 80 -0.77 -3.83 -9.36
C GLY A 80 -2.00 -3.51 -8.50
N SER A 81 -3.16 -3.23 -9.13
CA SER A 81 -4.41 -2.90 -8.43
C SER A 81 -4.85 -4.04 -7.53
N THR A 82 -4.66 -5.28 -7.96
CA THR A 82 -5.01 -6.47 -7.18
C THR A 82 -4.21 -6.52 -5.89
N ASP A 83 -2.89 -6.30 -5.95
CA ASP A 83 -2.05 -6.24 -4.75
C ASP A 83 -2.44 -5.06 -3.86
N LEU A 84 -2.72 -3.88 -4.42
CA LEU A 84 -3.21 -2.74 -3.64
C LEU A 84 -4.56 -3.00 -2.97
N ALA A 85 -5.51 -3.61 -3.69
CA ALA A 85 -6.81 -3.98 -3.15
C ALA A 85 -6.67 -4.94 -1.96
N TRP A 86 -5.71 -5.86 -2.00
CA TRP A 86 -5.38 -6.71 -0.85
C TRP A 86 -4.81 -5.90 0.33
N LEU A 87 -3.87 -4.98 0.09
CA LEU A 87 -3.29 -4.16 1.16
C LEU A 87 -4.34 -3.25 1.80
N LEU A 88 -5.19 -2.61 0.99
CA LEU A 88 -6.30 -1.77 1.45
C LEU A 88 -7.38 -2.60 2.14
N GLY A 89 -7.75 -3.75 1.59
CA GLY A 89 -8.77 -4.63 2.15
C GLY A 89 -8.37 -5.20 3.51
N ILE A 90 -7.10 -5.60 3.69
CA ILE A 90 -6.58 -6.01 5.01
C ILE A 90 -6.66 -4.83 5.99
N THR A 91 -6.23 -3.64 5.57
CA THR A 91 -6.21 -2.48 6.44
C THR A 91 -7.63 -2.05 6.84
N ALA A 92 -8.54 -1.95 5.86
CA ALA A 92 -9.94 -1.62 6.07
C ALA A 92 -10.64 -2.67 6.92
N GLY A 93 -10.39 -3.96 6.69
CA GLY A 93 -11.02 -5.05 7.45
C GLY A 93 -10.69 -4.98 8.94
N VAL A 94 -9.41 -4.73 9.28
CA VAL A 94 -9.01 -4.58 10.68
C VAL A 94 -9.55 -3.28 11.28
N LEU A 95 -9.56 -2.17 10.54
CA LEU A 95 -10.14 -0.90 11.00
C LEU A 95 -11.64 -1.02 11.28
N LEU A 96 -12.39 -1.65 10.37
CA LEU A 96 -13.82 -1.90 10.55
C LEU A 96 -14.08 -2.80 11.75
N LEU A 97 -13.25 -3.82 11.96
CA LEU A 97 -13.34 -4.67 13.15
C LEU A 97 -13.11 -3.87 14.43
N GLY A 98 -12.15 -2.95 14.43
CA GLY A 98 -11.92 -2.03 15.54
C GLY A 98 -13.08 -1.07 15.80
N GLN A 99 -13.72 -0.55 14.73
CA GLN A 99 -14.91 0.30 14.84
C GLN A 99 -16.13 -0.48 15.35
N LEU A 100 -16.33 -1.72 14.91
CA LEU A 100 -17.39 -2.60 15.41
C LEU A 100 -17.23 -2.90 16.91
N TRP A 101 -15.99 -2.98 17.38
CA TRP A 101 -15.68 -3.19 18.80
C TRP A 101 -15.98 -1.96 19.65
N ASN A 102 -15.75 -0.75 19.13
CA ASN A 102 -15.93 0.51 19.86
C ASN A 102 -17.18 1.26 19.39
N ARG A 103 -18.28 1.13 20.15
CA ARG A 103 -19.59 1.72 19.82
C ARG A 103 -19.62 3.26 19.75
N ASN A 104 -18.61 3.94 20.29
CA ASN A 104 -18.53 5.41 20.28
C ASN A 104 -17.81 5.98 19.05
N CYS A 105 -17.33 5.15 18.13
CA CYS A 105 -16.67 5.62 16.92
C CYS A 105 -17.70 6.00 15.84
N ASP A 106 -17.44 7.10 15.11
CA ASP A 106 -18.15 7.43 13.88
C ASP A 106 -17.56 6.61 12.70
N PRO A 107 -18.28 5.57 12.22
CA PRO A 107 -17.75 4.71 11.17
C PRO A 107 -17.66 5.43 9.82
N LEU A 108 -18.54 6.40 9.56
CA LEU A 108 -18.57 7.14 8.31
C LEU A 108 -17.38 8.10 8.24
N GLY A 109 -17.13 8.86 9.30
CA GLY A 109 -15.95 9.71 9.40
C GLY A 109 -14.64 8.93 9.27
N GLY A 110 -14.54 7.77 9.92
CA GLY A 110 -13.38 6.89 9.81
C GLY A 110 -13.17 6.31 8.41
N ALA A 111 -14.26 5.89 7.74
CA ALA A 111 -14.20 5.37 6.37
C ALA A 111 -13.80 6.46 5.36
N LEU A 112 -14.31 7.69 5.52
CA LEU A 112 -13.96 8.81 4.65
C LEU A 112 -12.47 9.16 4.76
N TYR A 113 -11.92 9.21 5.97
CA TYR A 113 -10.49 9.45 6.16
C TYR A 113 -9.61 8.30 5.66
N PHE A 114 -10.09 7.07 5.79
CA PHE A 114 -9.41 5.92 5.20
C PHE A 114 -9.36 6.02 3.66
N ALA A 115 -10.44 6.47 3.03
CA ALA A 115 -10.46 6.72 1.60
C ALA A 115 -9.49 7.85 1.22
N LEU A 116 -9.55 8.99 1.91
CA LEU A 116 -8.73 10.16 1.56
C LEU A 116 -7.23 9.96 1.78
N GLY A 117 -6.83 9.27 2.86
CA GLY A 117 -5.41 9.06 3.16
C GLY A 117 -4.87 7.76 2.52
N PRO A 118 -5.10 6.59 3.15
CA PRO A 118 -4.64 5.29 2.68
C PRO A 118 -4.93 4.96 1.21
N VAL A 119 -6.16 5.17 0.72
CA VAL A 119 -6.51 4.80 -0.67
C VAL A 119 -5.82 5.72 -1.68
N CYS A 120 -5.94 7.03 -1.53
CA CYS A 120 -5.29 8.00 -2.42
C CYS A 120 -3.77 7.82 -2.42
N SER A 121 -3.16 7.70 -1.24
CA SER A 121 -1.71 7.48 -1.10
C SER A 121 -1.25 6.18 -1.75
N GLY A 122 -2.02 5.10 -1.57
CA GLY A 122 -1.74 3.82 -2.21
C GLY A 122 -1.82 3.90 -3.74
N LEU A 123 -2.83 4.59 -4.28
CA LEU A 123 -2.96 4.82 -5.73
C LEU A 123 -1.81 5.65 -6.30
N LEU A 124 -1.40 6.71 -5.59
CA LEU A 124 -0.24 7.53 -5.97
C LEU A 124 1.06 6.72 -5.94
N GLY A 125 1.28 5.95 -4.87
CA GLY A 125 2.44 5.06 -4.76
C GLY A 125 2.48 4.06 -5.92
N LEU A 126 1.35 3.44 -6.23
CA LEU A 126 1.23 2.45 -7.29
C LEU A 126 1.50 3.02 -8.68
N THR A 127 0.89 4.16 -9.01
CA THR A 127 1.12 4.84 -10.29
C THR A 127 2.58 5.29 -10.41
N ALA A 128 3.17 5.85 -9.36
CA ALA A 128 4.59 6.19 -9.31
C ALA A 128 5.51 4.96 -9.51
N GLY A 129 5.16 3.84 -8.88
CA GLY A 129 5.89 2.58 -9.05
C GLY A 129 5.84 2.03 -10.48
N ILE A 130 4.65 2.05 -11.09
CA ILE A 130 4.46 1.64 -12.49
C ILE A 130 5.22 2.58 -13.43
N ALA A 131 5.04 3.89 -13.30
CA ALA A 131 5.71 4.90 -14.12
C ALA A 131 7.24 4.79 -14.00
N GLY A 132 7.75 4.69 -12.77
CA GLY A 132 9.17 4.49 -12.51
C GLY A 132 9.71 3.21 -13.17
N ALA A 133 8.98 2.09 -13.09
CA ALA A 133 9.38 0.84 -13.72
C ALA A 133 9.32 0.85 -15.26
N VAL A 134 8.36 1.59 -15.84
CA VAL A 134 8.23 1.77 -17.28
C VAL A 134 9.39 2.62 -17.82
N LEU A 135 9.61 3.81 -17.22
CA LEU A 135 10.61 4.78 -17.65
C LEU A 135 12.05 4.29 -17.46
N THR A 136 12.34 3.55 -16.38
CA THR A 136 13.72 3.14 -16.07
C THR A 136 14.18 1.87 -16.78
N GLY A 137 13.34 1.22 -17.58
CA GLY A 137 13.80 0.13 -18.45
C GLY A 137 14.24 -1.16 -17.74
N ALA A 138 14.21 -1.24 -16.40
CA ALA A 138 14.64 -2.39 -15.60
C ALA A 138 16.14 -2.77 -15.72
N VAL A 139 17.05 -1.79 -15.69
CA VAL A 139 18.46 -2.04 -15.29
C VAL A 139 18.60 -1.81 -13.77
N ALA A 140 19.37 -2.70 -13.14
CA ALA A 140 19.49 -2.86 -11.69
C ALA A 140 20.15 -1.68 -10.95
N SER A 141 19.79 -1.53 -9.67
CA SER A 141 20.42 -0.67 -8.64
C SER A 141 20.26 0.86 -8.80
N PRO A 142 20.78 1.67 -7.87
CA PRO A 142 20.18 2.58 -6.87
C PRO A 142 18.92 3.43 -7.22
N ARG A 143 18.49 3.51 -8.48
CA ARG A 143 17.30 4.30 -8.91
C ARG A 143 15.97 3.77 -8.36
N ARG A 144 15.92 2.53 -7.86
CA ARG A 144 14.79 1.97 -7.09
C ARG A 144 14.49 2.81 -5.83
N PHE A 145 15.53 3.26 -5.13
CA PHE A 145 15.37 4.06 -3.92
C PHE A 145 14.88 5.46 -4.27
N LEU A 146 15.33 6.03 -5.40
CA LEU A 146 14.85 7.32 -5.92
C LEU A 146 13.40 7.28 -6.40
N ALA A 147 12.97 6.20 -7.05
CA ALA A 147 11.56 6.03 -7.42
C ALA A 147 10.65 5.86 -6.19
N GLN A 148 11.14 5.15 -5.15
CA GLN A 148 10.44 5.04 -3.87
C GLN A 148 10.43 6.37 -3.10
N LEU A 149 11.53 7.13 -3.14
CA LEU A 149 11.61 8.49 -2.59
C LEU A 149 10.70 9.46 -3.33
N ALA A 150 10.56 9.36 -4.65
CA ALA A 150 9.64 10.19 -5.42
C ALA A 150 8.17 9.88 -5.07
N GLY A 151 7.83 8.59 -4.88
CA GLY A 151 6.53 8.19 -4.34
C GLY A 151 6.29 8.70 -2.92
N ALA A 152 7.31 8.61 -2.06
CA ALA A 152 7.25 9.18 -0.71
C ALA A 152 7.16 10.72 -0.73
N ALA A 153 7.81 11.40 -1.69
CA ALA A 153 7.76 12.85 -1.85
C ALA A 153 6.38 13.31 -2.34
N ALA A 154 5.74 12.56 -3.25
CA ALA A 154 4.35 12.83 -3.65
C ALA A 154 3.39 12.68 -2.45
N PHE A 155 3.63 11.68 -1.59
CA PHE A 155 2.87 11.53 -0.36
C PHE A 155 3.12 12.68 0.63
N VAL A 156 4.39 13.05 0.88
CA VAL A 156 4.75 14.19 1.74
C VAL A 156 4.14 15.48 1.20
N PHE A 157 4.15 15.69 -0.12
CA PHE A 157 3.51 16.84 -0.76
C PHE A 157 2.00 16.86 -0.51
N CYS A 158 1.29 15.75 -0.72
CA CYS A 158 -0.14 15.67 -0.45
C CYS A 158 -0.48 15.88 1.04
N VAL A 159 0.35 15.38 1.96
CA VAL A 159 0.17 15.58 3.40
C VAL A 159 0.42 17.04 3.80
N VAL A 160 1.48 17.67 3.28
CA VAL A 160 1.81 19.07 3.58
C VAL A 160 0.73 20.01 3.02
N VAL A 161 0.27 19.78 1.78
CA VAL A 161 -0.81 20.58 1.17
C VAL A 161 -2.15 20.35 1.87
N GLY A 162 -2.44 19.13 2.34
CA GLY A 162 -3.66 18.83 3.07
C GLY A 162 -3.69 19.31 4.53
N LEU A 163 -2.53 19.67 5.10
CA LEU A 163 -2.38 20.24 6.44
C LEU A 163 -2.32 21.78 6.46
N GLY A 164 -2.17 22.41 5.29
CA GLY A 164 -2.07 23.87 5.12
C GLY A 164 -3.38 24.56 4.81
#